data_AF-A0A4V1BQX2-F1
#
_entry.id   AF-A0A4V1BQX2-F1
#
_cell.length_a   1.000
_cell.length_b   1.000
_cell.length_c   1.000
_cell.angle_alpha   90.00
_cell.angle_beta   90.00
_cell.angle_gamma   90.00
#
_symmetry.space_group_name_H-M   'P 1'
#
loop_
_entity.id
_entity.type
_entity.pdbx_description
1 polymer ?
#
loop_
_entity_poly.entity_id
_entity_poly.type
_entity_poly.pdbx_seq_one_letter_code
_entity_poly.pdbx_strand_id
1 'polypeptide(L)'
;MSQPFDKQQDGLLERLVETSNPKVIAALEGKIETLEEEKLLMNDKMAHESKPKAKMGDVFELLRDFLSSPWNIYENGSLTVRKTILKTAFKAPLVYDRKTGLRTPQVSVMFEFSRISHQNVKWCTGEDKPRTF
;
A
#
# COMPACT_ATOMS: atom_id res chain seq x y z
N MET A 1 -23.77 -0.23 20.17
CA MET A 1 -24.19 0.49 18.95
C MET A 1 -24.80 -0.56 18.04
N SER A 2 -26.12 -0.75 18.10
CA SER A 2 -26.83 -1.85 17.44
C SER A 2 -26.74 -1.69 15.92
N GLN A 3 -26.36 -2.75 15.20
CA GLN A 3 -26.17 -2.68 13.76
C GLN A 3 -27.52 -2.49 13.05
N PRO A 4 -27.55 -1.82 11.88
CA PRO A 4 -28.80 -1.56 11.16
C PRO A 4 -29.57 -2.84 10.77
N PHE A 5 -28.88 -3.97 10.61
CA PHE A 5 -29.47 -5.28 10.30
C PHE A 5 -30.27 -5.86 11.45
N ASP A 6 -29.81 -5.71 12.70
CA ASP A 6 -30.54 -6.24 13.87
C ASP A 6 -31.90 -5.53 14.00
N LYS A 7 -31.95 -4.22 13.72
CA LYS A 7 -33.20 -3.44 13.71
C LYS A 7 -34.18 -3.87 12.60
N GLN A 8 -33.67 -4.33 11.47
CA GLN A 8 -34.50 -4.85 10.37
C GLN A 8 -35.06 -6.23 10.72
N GLN A 9 -34.28 -7.07 11.40
CA GLN A 9 -34.73 -8.36 11.93
C GLN A 9 -35.86 -8.16 12.96
N ASP A 10 -35.68 -7.26 13.93
CA ASP A 10 -36.67 -6.98 14.98
C ASP A 10 -38.01 -6.52 14.39
N GLY A 11 -37.99 -5.63 13.38
CA GLY A 11 -39.20 -5.16 12.72
C GLY A 11 -39.91 -6.22 11.86
N LEU A 12 -39.18 -7.22 11.35
CA LEU A 12 -39.78 -8.36 10.63
C LEU A 12 -40.43 -9.35 11.62
N LEU A 13 -39.82 -9.56 12.79
CA LEU A 13 -40.36 -10.39 13.86
C LEU A 13 -41.63 -9.79 14.48
N GLU A 14 -41.67 -8.47 14.70
CA GLU A 14 -42.87 -7.78 15.20
C GLU A 14 -44.04 -7.93 14.21
N ARG A 15 -43.77 -7.81 12.91
CA ARG A 15 -44.77 -7.97 11.85
C ARG A 15 -45.25 -9.41 11.68
N LEU A 16 -44.42 -10.39 12.05
CA LEU A 16 -44.76 -11.82 12.05
C LEU A 16 -45.80 -12.13 13.14
N VAL A 17 -45.65 -11.54 14.32
CA VAL A 17 -46.59 -11.69 15.45
C VAL A 17 -47.97 -11.11 15.12
N GLU A 18 -48.03 -10.06 14.29
CA GLU A 18 -49.28 -9.41 13.90
C GLU A 18 -50.00 -10.07 12.70
N THR A 19 -49.33 -10.92 11.91
CA THR A 19 -49.86 -11.42 10.63
C THR A 19 -50.27 -12.90 10.70
N SER A 20 -51.57 -13.19 10.57
CA SER A 20 -52.13 -14.57 10.63
C SER A 20 -52.15 -15.33 9.27
N ASN A 21 -51.53 -14.78 8.21
CA ASN A 21 -51.52 -15.42 6.89
C ASN A 21 -50.28 -16.33 6.72
N PRO A 22 -50.45 -17.67 6.59
CA PRO A 22 -49.34 -18.62 6.52
C PRO A 22 -48.41 -18.40 5.31
N LYS A 23 -48.91 -17.81 4.21
CA LYS A 23 -48.06 -17.49 3.05
C LYS A 23 -47.12 -16.33 3.30
N VAL A 24 -47.52 -15.37 4.14
CA VAL A 24 -46.70 -14.20 4.46
C VAL A 24 -45.65 -14.58 5.51
N ILE A 25 -46.00 -15.46 6.45
CA ILE A 25 -45.08 -16.05 7.43
C ILE A 25 -43.91 -16.75 6.72
N ALA A 26 -44.19 -17.66 5.78
CA ALA A 26 -43.14 -18.37 5.04
C ALA A 26 -42.23 -17.43 4.22
N ALA A 27 -42.79 -16.36 3.64
CA ALA A 27 -42.01 -15.36 2.91
C ALA A 27 -41.14 -14.48 3.83
N LEU A 28 -41.54 -14.29 5.09
CA LEU A 28 -40.77 -13.56 6.09
C LEU A 28 -39.67 -14.44 6.68
N GLU A 29 -39.96 -15.71 7.00
CA GLU A 29 -38.98 -16.69 7.45
C GLU A 29 -37.82 -16.81 6.44
N GLY A 30 -38.13 -16.94 5.15
CA GLY A 30 -37.09 -16.98 4.11
C GLY A 30 -36.25 -15.69 4.02
N LYS A 31 -36.83 -14.52 4.32
CA LYS A 31 -36.04 -13.27 4.37
C LYS A 31 -35.13 -13.22 5.59
N ILE A 32 -35.57 -13.72 6.74
CA ILE A 32 -34.74 -13.79 7.95
C ILE A 32 -33.54 -14.69 7.69
N GLU A 33 -33.74 -15.85 7.09
CA GLU A 33 -32.67 -16.80 6.73
C GLU A 33 -31.63 -16.14 5.80
N THR A 34 -32.07 -15.45 4.73
CA THR A 34 -31.13 -14.75 3.83
C THR A 34 -30.31 -13.66 4.53
N LEU A 35 -30.90 -12.93 5.49
CA LEU A 35 -30.20 -11.88 6.23
C LEU A 35 -29.18 -12.48 7.21
N GLU A 36 -29.49 -13.63 7.79
CA GLU A 36 -28.57 -14.36 8.67
C GLU A 36 -27.38 -14.92 7.90
N GLU A 37 -27.61 -15.48 6.70
CA GLU A 37 -26.53 -15.92 5.81
C GLU A 37 -25.62 -14.77 5.39
N GLU A 38 -26.18 -13.63 5.00
CA GLU A 38 -25.40 -12.44 4.65
C GLU A 38 -24.57 -11.92 5.82
N LYS A 39 -25.14 -11.91 7.04
CA LYS A 39 -24.43 -11.53 8.27
C LYS A 39 -23.25 -12.46 8.54
N LEU A 40 -23.45 -13.76 8.36
CA LEU A 40 -22.42 -14.77 8.58
C LEU A 40 -21.28 -14.63 7.56
N LEU A 41 -21.62 -14.38 6.29
CA LEU A 41 -20.67 -14.15 5.21
C LEU A 41 -19.87 -12.85 5.39
N MET A 42 -20.51 -11.77 5.83
CA MET A 42 -19.82 -10.51 6.13
C MET A 42 -18.87 -10.65 7.33
N ASN A 43 -19.27 -11.37 8.38
CA ASN A 43 -18.40 -11.67 9.51
C ASN A 43 -17.18 -12.51 9.09
N ASP A 44 -17.38 -13.50 8.22
CA ASP A 44 -16.28 -14.32 7.69
C ASP A 44 -15.33 -13.48 6.83
N LYS A 45 -15.86 -12.59 5.97
CA LYS A 45 -15.04 -11.62 5.22
C LYS A 45 -14.24 -10.69 6.13
N MET A 46 -14.85 -10.15 7.18
CA MET A 46 -14.16 -9.29 8.14
C MET A 46 -13.08 -10.04 8.92
N ALA A 47 -13.34 -11.30 9.30
CA ALA A 47 -12.37 -12.15 9.96
C ALA A 47 -11.21 -12.54 9.03
N HIS A 48 -11.49 -12.78 7.75
CA HIS A 48 -10.51 -13.15 6.74
C HIS A 48 -9.70 -11.95 6.22
N GLU A 49 -10.28 -10.75 6.21
CA GLU A 49 -9.59 -9.48 5.88
C GLU A 49 -8.74 -8.91 7.04
N SER A 50 -8.55 -9.69 8.12
CA SER A 50 -7.86 -9.28 9.36
C SER A 50 -6.37 -8.97 9.27
N LYS A 51 -5.74 -9.08 8.09
CA LYS A 51 -4.43 -8.44 7.90
C LYS A 51 -4.70 -6.95 7.75
N PRO A 52 -4.29 -6.09 8.71
CA PRO A 52 -4.50 -4.67 8.57
C PRO A 52 -3.85 -4.24 7.27
N LYS A 53 -4.68 -3.93 6.28
CA LYS A 53 -4.25 -3.26 5.06
C LYS A 53 -3.61 -1.98 5.59
N ALA A 54 -2.27 -1.92 5.54
CA ALA A 54 -1.52 -0.77 6.03
C ALA A 54 -2.29 0.47 5.58
N LYS A 55 -2.69 1.32 6.54
CA LYS A 55 -3.59 2.42 6.21
C LYS A 55 -2.87 3.21 5.12
N MET A 56 -3.62 3.70 4.13
CA MET A 56 -3.01 4.43 3.02
C MET A 56 -2.06 5.53 3.50
N GLY A 57 -2.36 6.14 4.66
CA GLY A 57 -1.48 7.06 5.38
C GLY A 57 -0.11 6.46 5.74
N ASP A 58 -0.08 5.30 6.41
CA ASP A 58 1.15 4.63 6.82
C ASP A 58 2.08 4.33 5.62
N VAL A 59 1.49 3.92 4.49
CA VAL A 59 2.24 3.65 3.25
C VAL A 59 2.79 4.95 2.66
N PHE A 60 2.00 6.02 2.69
CA PHE A 60 2.41 7.33 2.20
C PHE A 60 3.53 7.94 3.06
N GLU A 61 3.44 7.82 4.39
CA GLU A 61 4.48 8.26 5.32
C GLU A 61 5.79 7.51 5.06
N LEU A 62 5.73 6.19 4.91
CA LEU A 62 6.90 5.38 4.58
C LEU A 62 7.52 5.78 3.23
N LEU A 63 6.70 6.05 2.22
CA LEU A 63 7.17 6.51 0.92
C LEU A 63 7.78 7.91 1.01
N ARG A 64 7.19 8.82 1.78
CA ARG A 64 7.71 10.17 2.01
C ARG A 64 9.09 10.11 2.68
N ASP A 65 9.23 9.31 3.72
CA ASP A 65 10.49 9.15 4.44
C ASP A 65 11.56 8.49 3.56
N PHE A 66 11.14 7.54 2.73
CA PHE A 66 11.98 6.95 1.70
C PHE A 66 12.50 7.97 0.69
N LEU A 67 11.62 8.82 0.16
CA LEU A 67 11.96 9.82 -0.84
C LEU A 67 12.79 10.97 -0.25
N SER A 68 12.63 11.29 1.04
CA SER A 68 13.38 12.34 1.71
C SER A 68 14.83 11.97 1.98
N SER A 69 15.10 10.70 2.34
CA SER A 69 16.44 10.26 2.74
C SER A 69 16.75 8.81 2.30
N PRO A 70 16.82 8.55 0.98
CA PRO A 70 17.08 7.20 0.47
C PRO A 70 18.45 6.66 0.89
N TRP A 71 19.43 7.54 1.14
CA TRP A 71 20.78 7.16 1.58
C TRP A 71 20.81 6.52 2.96
N ASN A 72 20.01 7.02 3.91
CA ASN A 72 19.97 6.48 5.27
C ASN A 72 19.45 5.03 5.30
N ILE A 73 18.47 4.74 4.44
CA ILE A 73 17.90 3.39 4.28
C ILE A 73 18.89 2.49 3.52
N TYR A 74 19.65 3.04 2.57
CA TYR A 74 20.70 2.30 1.88
C TYR A 74 21.84 1.88 2.83
N GLU A 75 22.33 2.79 3.67
CA GLU A 75 23.45 2.50 4.57
C GLU A 75 23.10 1.44 5.63
N ASN A 76 21.90 1.52 6.21
CA ASN A 76 21.47 0.62 7.28
C ASN A 76 20.73 -0.65 6.78
N GLY A 77 20.37 -0.71 5.50
CA GLY A 77 19.56 -1.78 4.92
C GLY A 77 20.33 -3.06 4.57
N SER A 78 19.60 -4.18 4.45
CA SER A 78 20.13 -5.44 3.92
C SER A 78 20.53 -5.32 2.44
N LEU A 79 21.33 -6.26 1.93
CA LEU A 79 21.76 -6.25 0.53
C LEU A 79 20.59 -6.20 -0.46
N THR A 80 19.48 -6.87 -0.14
CA THR A 80 18.26 -6.84 -0.96
C THR A 80 17.64 -5.45 -0.99
N VAL A 81 17.51 -4.81 0.17
CA VAL A 81 17.00 -3.43 0.29
C VAL A 81 17.88 -2.47 -0.51
N ARG A 82 19.20 -2.53 -0.34
CA ARG A 82 20.17 -1.72 -1.08
C ARG A 82 20.02 -1.85 -2.60
N LYS A 83 19.87 -3.08 -3.11
CA LYS A 83 19.64 -3.33 -4.54
C LYS A 83 18.30 -2.77 -5.01
N THR A 84 17.25 -2.88 -4.21
CA THR A 84 15.94 -2.30 -4.53
C THR A 84 16.01 -0.79 -4.61
N ILE A 85 16.65 -0.14 -3.63
CA ILE A 85 16.87 1.33 -3.63
C ILE A 85 17.59 1.76 -4.91
N LEU A 86 18.66 1.06 -5.29
CA LEU A 86 19.44 1.37 -6.48
C LEU A 86 18.61 1.25 -7.76
N LYS A 87 17.77 0.21 -7.85
CA LYS A 87 16.83 0.00 -8.98
C LYS A 87 15.71 1.03 -9.02
N THR A 88 15.26 1.53 -7.86
CA THR A 88 14.25 2.59 -7.78
C THR A 88 14.83 3.96 -8.13
N ALA A 89 16.08 4.21 -7.74
CA ALA A 89 16.77 5.47 -7.98
C ALA A 89 17.20 5.66 -9.44
N PHE A 90 17.60 4.57 -10.12
CA PHE A 90 18.08 4.62 -11.50
C PHE A 90 17.11 3.95 -12.49
N LYS A 91 16.88 4.60 -13.62
CA LYS A 91 16.07 4.09 -14.73
C LYS A 91 16.75 2.91 -15.45
N ALA A 92 18.08 2.88 -15.46
CA ALA A 92 18.88 1.85 -16.08
C ALA A 92 20.09 1.48 -15.20
N PRO A 93 20.64 0.26 -15.31
CA PRO A 93 21.87 -0.11 -14.63
C PRO A 93 23.03 0.85 -14.97
N LEU A 94 23.89 1.12 -13.98
CA LEU A 94 25.07 1.95 -14.17
C LEU A 94 26.05 1.22 -15.10
N VAL A 95 26.30 1.83 -16.26
CA VAL A 95 27.29 1.30 -17.22
C VAL A 95 28.65 1.89 -16.89
N TYR A 96 29.61 1.00 -16.64
CA TYR A 96 31.00 1.35 -16.43
C TYR A 96 31.80 1.06 -17.71
N ASP A 97 32.56 2.05 -18.18
CA ASP A 97 33.55 1.88 -19.22
C ASP A 97 34.94 2.16 -18.64
N ARG A 98 35.89 1.25 -18.86
CA ARG A 98 37.26 1.37 -18.32
C ARG A 98 38.00 2.60 -18.87
N LYS A 99 37.62 3.09 -20.06
CA LYS A 99 38.27 4.26 -20.69
C LYS A 99 37.62 5.60 -20.32
N THR A 100 36.28 5.63 -20.20
CA THR A 100 35.52 6.86 -19.93
C THR A 100 34.98 6.96 -18.51
N GLY A 101 35.19 5.94 -17.66
CA GLY A 101 34.74 5.91 -16.28
C GLY A 101 33.25 5.54 -16.14
N LEU A 102 32.65 5.99 -15.02
CA LEU A 102 31.21 5.83 -14.78
C LEU A 102 30.44 6.84 -15.66
N ARG A 103 29.56 6.32 -16.52
CA ARG A 103 28.71 7.18 -17.35
C ARG A 103 27.67 7.93 -16.52
N THR A 104 27.20 9.07 -17.04
CA THR A 104 26.12 9.85 -16.43
C THR A 104 24.90 8.95 -16.20
N PRO A 105 24.49 8.75 -14.93
CA PRO A 105 23.39 7.86 -14.61
C PRO A 105 22.04 8.43 -15.08
N GLN A 106 21.21 7.60 -15.69
CA GLN A 106 19.81 7.94 -15.91
C GLN A 106 19.04 7.71 -14.61
N VAL A 107 18.75 8.80 -13.90
CA VAL A 107 17.91 8.76 -12.69
C VAL A 107 16.46 8.49 -13.04
N SER A 108 15.69 7.91 -12.11
CA SER A 108 14.26 7.72 -12.30
C SER A 108 13.51 9.05 -12.22
N VAL A 109 12.29 9.06 -12.77
CA VAL A 109 11.42 10.26 -12.82
C VAL A 109 11.19 10.88 -11.44
N MET A 110 11.20 10.07 -10.38
CA MET A 110 11.02 10.51 -9.00
C MET A 110 12.17 11.43 -8.54
N PHE A 111 13.40 11.13 -8.97
CA PHE A 111 14.59 11.92 -8.60
C PHE A 111 14.93 12.99 -9.64
N GLU A 112 14.49 12.82 -10.88
CA GLU A 112 14.61 13.85 -11.91
C GLU A 112 13.83 15.12 -11.54
N PHE A 113 12.61 14.96 -11.01
CA PHE A 113 11.82 16.07 -10.49
C PHE A 113 12.53 16.81 -9.34
N SER A 114 13.15 16.06 -8.42
CA SER A 114 13.92 16.63 -7.32
C SER A 114 15.17 17.39 -7.79
N ARG A 115 15.78 16.96 -8.91
CA ARG A 115 16.95 17.63 -9.52
C ARG A 115 16.63 19.06 -9.98
N ILE A 116 15.39 19.32 -10.42
CA ILE A 116 14.96 20.65 -10.88
C ILE A 116 14.88 21.64 -9.71
N SER A 117 14.56 21.19 -8.50
CA SER A 117 14.50 22.06 -7.32
C SER A 117 15.85 22.27 -6.63
N HIS A 118 16.86 21.44 -6.94
CA HIS A 118 18.20 21.45 -6.31
C HIS A 118 19.31 21.66 -7.35
N GLN A 119 19.30 22.79 -8.05
CA GLN A 119 20.37 23.18 -8.99
C GLN A 119 21.78 23.31 -8.35
N ASN A 120 21.93 23.12 -7.02
CA ASN A 120 23.17 23.37 -6.28
C ASN A 120 23.75 22.17 -5.50
N VAL A 121 23.27 20.94 -5.72
CA VAL A 121 23.94 19.77 -5.13
C VAL A 121 24.94 19.20 -6.14
N LYS A 122 26.22 19.56 -5.98
CA LYS A 122 27.34 18.89 -6.64
C LYS A 122 27.39 17.44 -6.18
N TRP A 123 26.87 16.53 -7.00
CA TRP A 123 27.07 15.09 -6.82
C TRP A 123 28.50 14.74 -7.21
N CYS A 124 29.28 14.27 -6.24
CA CYS A 124 30.61 13.68 -6.32
C CYS A 124 31.43 14.01 -7.59
N THR A 125 32.02 15.20 -7.64
CA THR A 125 33.28 15.38 -8.38
C THR A 125 34.37 14.67 -7.61
N GLY A 126 34.57 13.38 -7.91
CA GLY A 126 35.84 12.74 -7.64
C GLY A 126 36.89 13.43 -8.50
N GLU A 127 37.74 14.27 -7.90
CA GLU A 127 39.02 14.63 -8.48
C GLU A 127 39.84 13.35 -8.63
N ASP A 128 39.79 12.77 -9.83
CA ASP A 128 40.71 11.73 -10.26
C ASP A 128 42.13 12.32 -10.33
N LYS A 129 42.89 12.21 -9.24
CA LYS A 129 44.36 12.19 -9.35
C LYS A 129 44.78 10.80 -9.83
N PRO A 130 45.58 10.69 -10.90
CA PRO A 130 46.06 9.39 -11.36
C PRO A 130 46.97 8.80 -10.28
N ARG A 131 46.54 7.67 -9.69
CA ARG A 131 47.39 6.86 -8.82
C ARG A 131 48.34 6.08 -9.73
N THR A 132 49.56 6.60 -9.88
CA THR A 132 50.68 5.90 -10.51
C THR A 132 51.00 4.64 -9.71
N PHE A 133 51.18 3.52 -10.41
CA PHE A 133 51.83 2.32 -9.88
C PHE A 133 53.33 2.54 -9.77
#